data_AF-A0A248YWJ6-F1
#
_entry.id   AF-A0A248YWJ6-F1
#
_cell.length_a   1.000
_cell.length_b   1.000
_cell.length_c   1.000
_cell.angle_alpha   90.00
_cell.angle_beta   90.00
_cell.angle_gamma   90.00
#
_symmetry.space_group_name_H-M   'P 1'
#
loop_
_entity.id
_entity.type
_entity.pdbx_description
1 polymer ?
#
loop_
_entity_poly.entity_id
_entity_poly.type
_entity_poly.pdbx_seq_one_letter_code
_entity_poly.pdbx_strand_id
1 'polypeptide(L)'
;MRAAFATSFNAEEPLAALAVGERPEPGHPESDWVTVRVRASSLNHHDLWSLRGVGLPAERLPMILGCDAAGTDPDGNDVVVYPVVADPQDPRGVSILSEHHQGTLAERVAVPRANLVPKPAELSFAEAACLPTAWLTAYRMLTACGRVDEAAAVLVQGAGGGVATAAVVLGVALGKRVYATSRSADKRDRIAALGATAVEPGARLPERVDVVIETVGAATFEHSLKSAAPGARIVVAGATAGHEAVVNLRRVFAMRLEIVGTSMGTPAELSELLELCAARGIRPVVDRVVPFSRVTEAFDRLASGAAFGKVVVDHDG
;
A
#
# COMPACT_ATOMS: atom_id res chain seq x y z
N MET A 1 26.49 -3.67 0.08
CA MET A 1 25.34 -3.70 -0.85
C MET A 1 24.77 -2.31 -0.99
N ARG A 2 24.35 -1.94 -2.21
CA ARG A 2 23.68 -0.67 -2.48
C ARG A 2 22.31 -0.64 -1.81
N ALA A 3 21.98 0.48 -1.18
CA ALA A 3 20.71 0.70 -0.50
C ALA A 3 20.29 2.18 -0.50
N ALA A 4 18.99 2.43 -0.36
CA ALA A 4 18.39 3.73 -0.09
C ALA A 4 17.90 3.75 1.36
N PHE A 5 18.36 4.71 2.16
CA PHE A 5 18.18 4.72 3.60
C PHE A 5 18.01 6.13 4.16
N ALA A 6 17.32 6.24 5.30
CA ALA A 6 17.27 7.45 6.09
C ALA A 6 18.54 7.56 6.96
N THR A 7 19.16 8.74 7.00
CA THR A 7 20.28 9.07 7.92
C THR A 7 19.92 10.08 8.99
N SER A 8 18.82 10.79 8.78
CA SER A 8 18.23 11.79 9.65
C SER A 8 16.72 11.82 9.39
N PHE A 9 16.01 12.78 9.97
CA PHE A 9 14.62 13.06 9.63
C PHE A 9 14.46 14.51 9.21
N ASN A 10 13.54 14.77 8.30
CA ASN A 10 13.11 16.11 7.97
C ASN A 10 11.60 16.09 7.69
N ALA A 11 10.83 16.73 8.56
CA ALA A 11 9.37 16.73 8.48
C ALA A 11 8.84 17.50 7.25
N GLU A 12 9.49 18.62 6.93
CA GLU A 12 9.08 19.55 5.87
C GLU A 12 9.64 19.11 4.50
N GLU A 13 10.91 18.72 4.47
CA GLU A 13 11.63 18.28 3.26
C GLU A 13 12.13 16.83 3.43
N PRO A 14 11.24 15.82 3.43
CA PRO A 14 11.62 14.43 3.72
C PRO A 14 12.74 13.89 2.82
N LEU A 15 12.80 14.33 1.56
CA LEU A 15 13.82 13.84 0.63
C LEU A 15 15.23 14.34 0.97
N ALA A 16 15.37 15.40 1.77
CA ALA A 16 16.67 15.84 2.28
C ALA A 16 17.28 14.85 3.30
N ALA A 17 16.45 13.96 3.87
CA ALA A 17 16.88 12.89 4.77
C ALA A 17 17.21 11.57 4.06
N LEU A 18 16.98 11.50 2.74
CA LEU A 18 17.23 10.31 1.92
C LEU A 18 18.71 10.25 1.50
N ALA A 19 19.37 9.15 1.82
CA ALA A 19 20.70 8.82 1.32
C ALA A 19 20.64 7.57 0.43
N VAL A 20 21.53 7.51 -0.56
CA VAL A 20 21.75 6.33 -1.43
C VAL A 20 23.23 6.00 -1.41
N GLY A 21 23.57 4.74 -1.13
CA GLY A 21 24.97 4.33 -1.04
C GLY A 21 25.15 2.91 -0.53
N GLU A 22 26.38 2.59 -0.14
CA GLU A 22 26.72 1.27 0.40
C GLU A 22 26.27 1.11 1.86
N ARG A 23 25.69 -0.05 2.15
CA ARG A 23 25.35 -0.53 3.49
C ARG A 23 25.94 -1.92 3.70
N PRO A 24 26.21 -2.33 4.97
CA PRO A 24 26.61 -3.70 5.27
C PRO A 24 25.61 -4.72 4.74
N GLU A 25 26.08 -5.93 4.45
CA GLU A 25 25.18 -7.07 4.17
C GLU A 25 24.21 -7.29 5.34
N PRO A 26 22.97 -7.75 5.06
CA PRO A 26 21.96 -7.88 6.09
C PRO A 26 22.33 -9.02 7.04
N GLY A 27 22.36 -8.74 8.34
CA GLY A 27 22.51 -9.75 9.37
C GLY A 27 21.19 -10.51 9.63
N HIS A 28 21.29 -11.67 10.27
CA HIS A 28 20.13 -12.46 10.71
C HIS A 28 19.95 -12.25 12.22
N PRO A 29 18.90 -11.54 12.66
CA PRO A 29 18.60 -11.37 14.07
C PRO A 29 18.29 -12.70 14.77
N GLU A 30 17.63 -13.61 14.06
CA GLU A 30 17.24 -14.94 14.55
C GLU A 30 17.60 -16.02 13.54
N SER A 31 17.61 -17.29 13.98
CA SER A 31 18.09 -18.42 13.16
C SER A 31 17.18 -18.81 11.99
N ASP A 32 15.91 -18.43 12.03
CA ASP A 32 14.91 -18.69 10.97
C ASP A 32 14.86 -17.59 9.90
N TRP A 33 15.71 -16.56 10.02
CA TRP A 33 15.82 -15.51 9.03
C TRP A 33 16.64 -15.96 7.82
N VAL A 34 16.28 -15.42 6.66
CA VAL A 34 16.90 -15.71 5.38
C VAL A 34 17.14 -14.43 4.61
N THR A 35 18.20 -14.42 3.79
CA THR A 35 18.52 -13.28 2.92
C THR A 35 17.93 -13.50 1.53
N VAL A 36 17.01 -12.63 1.13
CA VAL A 36 16.45 -12.58 -0.22
C VAL A 36 17.31 -11.64 -1.08
N ARG A 37 17.64 -12.07 -2.30
CA ARG A 37 18.16 -11.17 -3.33
C ARG A 37 16.97 -10.40 -3.94
N VAL A 38 16.92 -9.10 -3.70
CA VAL A 38 15.83 -8.26 -4.19
C VAL A 38 15.99 -8.06 -5.69
N ARG A 39 14.90 -8.26 -6.43
CA ARG A 39 14.83 -8.07 -7.90
C ARG A 39 14.01 -6.82 -8.23
N ALA A 40 12.94 -6.58 -7.47
CA ALA A 40 12.19 -5.34 -7.53
C ALA A 40 11.61 -4.98 -6.15
N SER A 41 11.48 -3.68 -5.91
CA SER A 41 10.78 -3.10 -4.76
C SER A 41 9.75 -2.08 -5.23
N SER A 42 8.77 -1.76 -4.40
CA SER A 42 7.84 -0.67 -4.71
C SER A 42 7.66 0.28 -3.54
N LEU A 43 7.54 1.57 -3.88
CA LEU A 43 7.45 2.64 -2.89
C LEU A 43 6.04 2.76 -2.31
N ASN A 44 5.96 3.16 -1.05
CA ASN A 44 4.76 3.46 -0.30
C ASN A 44 4.88 4.83 0.39
N HIS A 45 3.74 5.40 0.79
CA HIS A 45 3.75 6.64 1.59
C HIS A 45 4.47 6.46 2.93
N HIS A 46 4.53 5.22 3.43
CA HIS A 46 5.35 4.84 4.58
C HIS A 46 6.80 5.30 4.43
N ASP A 47 7.42 5.15 3.26
CA ASP A 47 8.82 5.55 3.05
C ASP A 47 9.02 7.06 3.25
N LEU A 48 8.04 7.87 2.82
CA LEU A 48 8.04 9.32 3.06
C LEU A 48 7.75 9.68 4.51
N TRP A 49 6.94 8.89 5.22
CA TRP A 49 6.67 9.09 6.64
C TRP A 49 7.89 8.75 7.51
N SER A 50 8.60 7.67 7.19
CA SER A 50 9.86 7.31 7.83
C SER A 50 10.91 8.40 7.68
N LEU A 51 11.02 9.02 6.50
CA LEU A 51 11.88 10.19 6.27
C LEU A 51 11.47 11.44 7.09
N ARG A 52 10.21 11.52 7.53
CA ARG A 52 9.71 12.57 8.45
C ARG A 52 9.85 12.21 9.93
N GLY A 53 10.36 11.01 10.25
CA GLY A 53 10.44 10.52 11.63
C GLY A 53 9.11 9.99 12.19
N VAL A 54 8.16 9.65 11.33
CA VAL A 54 6.87 9.06 11.73
C VAL A 54 6.98 7.53 11.67
N GLY A 55 6.82 6.86 12.82
CA GLY A 55 6.92 5.40 12.92
C GLY A 55 8.36 4.85 13.02
N LEU A 56 9.36 5.73 12.96
CA LEU A 56 10.79 5.37 13.03
C LEU A 56 11.52 6.32 14.00
N PRO A 57 12.03 5.84 15.15
CA PRO A 57 12.80 6.66 16.10
C PRO A 57 14.26 6.86 15.66
N ALA A 58 14.89 7.95 16.14
CA ALA A 58 16.22 8.38 15.70
C ALA A 58 17.34 7.38 16.06
N GLU A 59 17.21 6.70 17.19
CA GLU A 59 18.13 5.64 17.65
C GLU A 59 18.20 4.42 16.71
N ARG A 60 17.28 4.27 15.76
CA ARG A 60 17.29 3.20 14.75
C ARG A 60 17.92 3.61 13.42
N LEU A 61 18.45 4.83 13.33
CA LEU A 61 19.15 5.30 12.14
C LEU A 61 20.61 4.82 12.11
N PRO A 62 21.19 4.58 10.92
CA PRO A 62 20.54 4.64 9.61
C PRO A 62 19.63 3.43 9.33
N MET A 63 18.49 3.69 8.69
CA MET A 63 17.45 2.71 8.37
C MET A 63 17.25 2.60 6.86
N ILE A 64 17.48 1.43 6.28
CA ILE A 64 17.12 1.12 4.89
C ILE A 64 15.59 1.21 4.76
N LEU A 65 15.13 1.95 3.76
CA LEU A 65 13.71 2.19 3.51
C LEU A 65 13.08 1.04 2.72
N GLY A 66 11.75 1.07 2.55
CA GLY A 66 11.02 0.11 1.72
C GLY A 66 10.39 -1.03 2.51
N CYS A 67 9.11 -1.29 2.22
CA CYS A 67 8.39 -2.44 2.75
C CYS A 67 8.18 -3.53 1.70
N ASP A 68 8.05 -3.17 0.43
CA ASP A 68 7.68 -4.13 -0.61
C ASP A 68 8.90 -4.68 -1.34
N ALA A 69 8.96 -6.00 -1.55
CA ALA A 69 9.91 -6.63 -2.45
C ALA A 69 9.36 -7.90 -3.11
N ALA A 70 9.87 -8.17 -4.30
CA ALA A 70 9.88 -9.49 -4.89
C ALA A 70 11.31 -9.83 -5.31
N GLY A 71 11.70 -11.09 -5.13
CA GLY A 71 13.07 -11.50 -5.34
C GLY A 71 13.28 -13.00 -5.34
N THR A 72 14.52 -13.44 -5.16
CA THR A 72 14.89 -14.85 -5.13
C THR A 72 15.44 -15.21 -3.75
N ASP A 73 14.92 -16.28 -3.15
CA ASP A 73 15.37 -16.80 -1.86
C ASP A 73 16.71 -17.56 -1.97
N PRO A 74 17.33 -18.00 -0.85
CA PRO A 74 18.58 -18.77 -0.89
C PRO A 74 18.48 -20.12 -1.62
N ASP A 75 17.27 -20.68 -1.72
CA ASP A 75 16.99 -21.97 -2.35
C ASP A 75 16.74 -21.82 -3.87
N GLY A 76 16.73 -20.58 -4.38
CA GLY A 76 16.54 -20.26 -5.80
C GLY A 76 15.09 -20.06 -6.21
N ASN A 77 14.15 -19.98 -5.27
CA ASN A 77 12.73 -19.78 -5.55
C ASN A 77 12.39 -18.30 -5.70
N ASP A 78 11.48 -18.02 -6.63
CA ASP A 78 10.90 -16.68 -6.79
C ASP A 78 9.84 -16.43 -5.71
N VAL A 79 10.05 -15.38 -4.93
CA VAL A 79 9.24 -15.06 -3.74
C VAL A 79 8.81 -13.59 -3.72
N VAL A 80 7.71 -13.35 -3.02
CA VAL A 80 7.22 -12.05 -2.61
C VAL A 80 7.43 -11.92 -1.12
N VAL A 81 7.98 -10.77 -0.68
CA VAL A 81 8.26 -10.50 0.72
C VAL A 81 7.01 -9.90 1.38
N TYR A 82 6.47 -10.60 2.36
CA TYR A 82 5.47 -10.06 3.28
C TYR A 82 6.16 -9.16 4.33
N PRO A 83 5.74 -7.89 4.51
CA PRO A 83 6.54 -6.92 5.23
C PRO A 83 6.31 -6.84 6.74
N VAL A 84 5.37 -7.61 7.30
CA VAL A 84 5.02 -7.51 8.72
C VAL A 84 5.75 -8.60 9.50
N VAL A 85 6.55 -8.19 10.49
CA VAL A 85 7.32 -9.06 11.37
C VAL A 85 6.74 -8.97 12.78
N ALA A 86 6.74 -10.07 13.53
CA ALA A 86 6.31 -10.05 14.93
C ALA A 86 7.23 -9.14 15.76
N ASP A 87 6.63 -8.25 16.56
CA ASP A 87 7.37 -7.37 17.47
C ASP A 87 6.63 -7.30 18.81
N PRO A 88 7.06 -8.09 19.82
CA PRO A 88 6.43 -8.08 21.14
C PRO A 88 6.57 -6.75 21.90
N GLN A 89 7.44 -5.84 21.46
CA GLN A 89 7.64 -4.54 22.08
C GLN A 89 6.68 -3.47 21.51
N ASP A 90 6.11 -3.70 20.33
CA ASP A 90 5.11 -2.83 19.73
C ASP A 90 3.71 -3.15 20.31
N PRO A 91 2.90 -2.16 20.71
CA PRO A 91 1.53 -2.41 21.19
C PRO A 91 0.61 -3.13 20.19
N ARG A 92 0.92 -3.09 18.88
CA ARG A 92 0.23 -3.82 17.83
C ARG A 92 0.67 -5.29 17.76
N GLY A 93 1.75 -5.65 18.46
CA GLY A 93 2.41 -6.97 18.42
C GLY A 93 3.24 -7.22 17.15
N VAL A 94 3.39 -6.20 16.31
CA VAL A 94 4.04 -6.31 15.00
C VAL A 94 4.80 -5.03 14.64
N SER A 95 5.84 -5.19 13.82
CA SER A 95 6.56 -4.11 13.15
C SER A 95 6.53 -4.32 11.64
N ILE A 96 6.50 -3.23 10.87
CA ILE A 96 6.65 -3.27 9.42
C ILE A 96 8.15 -3.11 9.09
N LEU A 97 8.64 -3.78 8.04
CA LEU A 97 9.98 -3.49 7.50
C LEU A 97 10.15 -1.98 7.28
N SER A 98 11.34 -1.46 7.56
CA SER A 98 11.68 -0.03 7.66
C SER A 98 11.22 0.69 8.95
N GLU A 99 10.70 -0.01 9.97
CA GLU A 99 10.42 0.56 11.30
C GLU A 99 11.40 0.04 12.38
N HIS A 100 11.43 -1.27 12.60
CA HIS A 100 12.38 -1.94 13.51
C HIS A 100 13.49 -2.63 12.72
N HIS A 101 13.10 -3.37 11.68
CA HIS A 101 14.01 -4.12 10.82
C HIS A 101 14.29 -3.36 9.51
N GLN A 102 15.45 -3.62 8.92
CA GLN A 102 15.89 -2.97 7.69
C GLN A 102 14.94 -3.27 6.52
N GLY A 103 14.69 -2.25 5.69
CA GLY A 103 13.75 -2.32 4.57
C GLY A 103 14.28 -2.96 3.29
N THR A 104 13.44 -2.90 2.26
CA THR A 104 13.61 -3.62 0.98
C THR A 104 14.29 -2.83 -0.13
N LEU A 105 14.49 -1.51 0.00
CA LEU A 105 15.20 -0.68 -0.98
C LEU A 105 16.72 -0.87 -0.88
N ALA A 106 17.16 -2.12 -0.99
CA ALA A 106 18.53 -2.57 -1.05
C ALA A 106 18.67 -3.77 -1.98
N GLU A 107 19.89 -4.12 -2.40
CA GLU A 107 20.12 -5.30 -3.25
C GLU A 107 19.72 -6.62 -2.58
N ARG A 108 19.72 -6.65 -1.24
CA ARG A 108 19.30 -7.79 -0.43
C ARG A 108 18.56 -7.33 0.82
N VAL A 109 17.68 -8.19 1.33
CA VAL A 109 16.96 -7.97 2.58
C VAL A 109 16.93 -9.26 3.38
N ALA A 110 17.12 -9.17 4.69
CA ALA A 110 16.89 -10.31 5.59
C ALA A 110 15.47 -10.24 6.15
N VAL A 111 14.76 -11.36 6.13
CA VAL A 111 13.39 -11.50 6.66
C VAL A 111 13.20 -12.87 7.29
N PRO A 112 12.23 -13.06 8.20
CA PRO A 112 11.86 -14.40 8.65
C PRO A 112 11.45 -15.27 7.46
N ARG A 113 11.80 -16.56 7.46
CA ARG A 113 11.39 -17.47 6.37
C ARG A 113 9.87 -17.53 6.20
N ALA A 114 9.11 -17.37 7.27
CA ALA A 114 7.64 -17.32 7.26
C ALA A 114 7.06 -16.10 6.51
N ASN A 115 7.88 -15.08 6.24
CA ASN A 115 7.49 -13.89 5.49
C ASN A 115 7.68 -14.06 3.97
N LEU A 116 8.12 -15.23 3.51
CA LEU A 116 8.27 -15.52 2.09
C LEU A 116 7.00 -16.18 1.55
N VAL A 117 6.34 -15.51 0.60
CA VAL A 117 5.19 -16.06 -0.12
C VAL A 117 5.63 -16.40 -1.54
N PRO A 118 5.29 -17.58 -2.09
CA PRO A 118 5.65 -17.93 -3.47
C PRO A 118 5.13 -16.92 -4.48
N LYS A 119 5.99 -16.47 -5.40
CA LYS A 119 5.60 -15.57 -6.48
C LYS A 119 4.99 -16.39 -7.64
N PRO A 120 3.77 -16.08 -8.11
CA PRO A 120 3.23 -16.69 -9.32
C PRO A 120 4.13 -16.41 -10.53
N ALA A 121 4.21 -17.37 -11.47
CA ALA A 121 5.04 -17.23 -12.67
C ALA A 121 4.47 -16.18 -13.65
N GLU A 122 3.16 -15.93 -13.58
CA GLU A 122 2.40 -15.02 -14.45
C GLU A 122 2.67 -13.54 -14.16
N LEU A 123 3.21 -13.23 -12.99
CA LEU A 123 3.57 -11.87 -12.58
C LEU A 123 5.06 -11.65 -12.77
N SER A 124 5.44 -10.49 -13.28
CA SER A 124 6.83 -10.02 -13.21
C SER A 124 7.23 -9.71 -11.77
N PHE A 125 8.53 -9.57 -11.48
CA PHE A 125 8.99 -9.08 -10.18
C PHE A 125 8.47 -7.68 -9.88
N ALA A 126 8.43 -6.79 -10.89
CA ALA A 126 7.92 -5.43 -10.75
C ALA A 126 6.44 -5.41 -10.33
N GLU A 127 5.61 -6.25 -10.96
CA GLU A 127 4.20 -6.38 -10.59
C GLU A 127 4.05 -7.04 -9.22
N ALA A 128 4.75 -8.13 -8.95
CA ALA A 128 4.66 -8.83 -7.67
C ALA A 128 5.10 -7.94 -6.49
N ALA A 129 6.12 -7.11 -6.67
CA ALA A 129 6.57 -6.14 -5.67
C ALA A 129 5.55 -5.02 -5.39
N CYS A 130 4.49 -4.86 -6.19
CA CYS A 130 3.43 -3.89 -5.89
C CYS A 130 2.39 -4.41 -4.89
N LEU A 131 2.39 -5.73 -4.63
CA LEU A 131 1.33 -6.42 -3.91
C LEU A 131 1.37 -6.33 -2.37
N PRO A 132 2.54 -6.43 -1.69
CA PRO A 132 2.57 -6.74 -0.26
C PRO A 132 2.00 -5.68 0.68
N THR A 133 2.12 -4.40 0.35
CA THR A 133 1.59 -3.31 1.17
C THR A 133 0.29 -2.77 0.60
N ALA A 134 0.35 -2.06 -0.52
CA ALA A 134 -0.77 -1.24 -0.98
C ALA A 134 -1.96 -2.07 -1.49
N TRP A 135 -1.67 -3.09 -2.30
CA TRP A 135 -2.71 -3.96 -2.86
C TRP A 135 -3.25 -4.96 -1.84
N LEU A 136 -2.40 -5.51 -0.96
CA LEU A 136 -2.85 -6.32 0.17
C LEU A 136 -3.82 -5.54 1.07
N THR A 137 -3.47 -4.29 1.39
CA THR A 137 -4.36 -3.40 2.15
C THR A 137 -5.69 -3.22 1.41
N ALA A 138 -5.66 -2.89 0.12
CA ALA A 138 -6.89 -2.73 -0.67
C ALA A 138 -7.74 -4.01 -0.75
N TYR A 139 -7.10 -5.17 -0.92
CA TYR A 139 -7.76 -6.47 -0.94
C TYR A 139 -8.48 -6.71 0.39
N ARG A 140 -7.78 -6.59 1.52
CA ARG A 140 -8.38 -6.73 2.86
C ARG A 140 -9.50 -5.73 3.12
N MET A 141 -9.34 -4.49 2.67
CA MET A 141 -10.37 -3.46 2.80
C MET A 141 -11.66 -3.86 2.08
N LEU A 142 -11.55 -4.45 0.90
CA LEU A 142 -12.70 -4.95 0.14
C LEU A 142 -13.26 -6.24 0.77
N THR A 143 -12.42 -7.22 1.03
CA THR A 143 -12.85 -8.58 1.43
C THR A 143 -13.14 -8.66 2.92
N ALA A 144 -12.13 -8.90 3.76
CA ALA A 144 -12.32 -9.21 5.18
C ALA A 144 -13.02 -8.09 5.95
N CYS A 145 -12.70 -6.82 5.66
CA CYS A 145 -13.33 -5.67 6.31
C CYS A 145 -14.64 -5.26 5.61
N GLY A 146 -14.61 -5.10 4.29
CA GLY A 146 -15.73 -4.58 3.51
C GLY A 146 -16.85 -5.59 3.27
N ARG A 147 -16.58 -6.90 3.37
CA ARG A 147 -17.47 -7.99 2.90
C ARG A 147 -18.03 -7.70 1.50
N VAL A 148 -17.13 -7.34 0.59
CA VAL A 148 -17.50 -6.92 -0.77
C VAL A 148 -18.34 -7.95 -1.52
N ASP A 149 -18.29 -9.23 -1.18
CA ASP A 149 -19.15 -10.26 -1.78
C ASP A 149 -20.65 -9.95 -1.60
N GLU A 150 -21.03 -9.38 -0.47
CA GLU A 150 -22.40 -8.95 -0.14
C GLU A 150 -22.75 -7.56 -0.75
N ALA A 151 -21.76 -6.85 -1.30
CA ALA A 151 -21.92 -5.50 -1.82
C ALA A 151 -22.32 -5.49 -3.31
N ALA A 152 -23.12 -4.50 -3.69
CA ALA A 152 -23.44 -4.17 -5.08
C ALA A 152 -22.58 -3.02 -5.62
N ALA A 153 -22.20 -2.07 -4.76
CA ALA A 153 -21.39 -0.93 -5.14
C ALA A 153 -20.35 -0.52 -4.08
N VAL A 154 -19.21 -0.02 -4.57
CA VAL A 154 -18.08 0.45 -3.77
C VAL A 154 -17.74 1.91 -4.12
N LEU A 155 -17.47 2.74 -3.12
CA LEU A 155 -16.86 4.06 -3.31
C LEU A 155 -15.41 4.04 -2.87
N VAL A 156 -14.49 4.53 -3.70
CA VAL A 156 -13.08 4.73 -3.38
C VAL A 156 -12.78 6.22 -3.29
N GLN A 157 -12.33 6.69 -2.13
CA GLN A 157 -11.98 8.10 -1.94
C GLN A 157 -10.54 8.39 -2.39
N GLY A 158 -10.33 9.49 -3.11
CA GLY A 158 -8.99 9.98 -3.46
C GLY A 158 -8.17 9.03 -4.34
N ALA A 159 -8.79 8.46 -5.35
CA ALA A 159 -8.15 7.56 -6.30
C ALA A 159 -7.01 8.25 -7.09
N GLY A 160 -5.87 7.57 -7.09
CA GLY A 160 -4.61 8.02 -7.67
C GLY A 160 -3.39 7.40 -6.96
N GLY A 161 -3.47 7.17 -5.65
CA GLY A 161 -2.42 6.47 -4.90
C GLY A 161 -2.48 4.94 -5.06
N GLY A 162 -1.46 4.25 -4.54
CA GLY A 162 -1.34 2.78 -4.64
C GLY A 162 -2.55 2.01 -4.09
N VAL A 163 -2.99 2.30 -2.86
CA VAL A 163 -4.14 1.60 -2.25
C VAL A 163 -5.44 1.88 -3.01
N ALA A 164 -5.70 3.14 -3.32
CA ALA A 164 -6.96 3.52 -3.97
C ALA A 164 -7.06 3.01 -5.42
N THR A 165 -5.98 3.02 -6.18
CA THR A 165 -5.96 2.41 -7.53
C THR A 165 -6.08 0.89 -7.48
N ALA A 166 -5.44 0.23 -6.50
CA ALA A 166 -5.64 -1.20 -6.26
C ALA A 166 -7.09 -1.53 -5.93
N ALA A 167 -7.73 -0.75 -5.05
CA ALA A 167 -9.13 -0.94 -4.68
C ALA A 167 -10.08 -0.76 -5.87
N VAL A 168 -9.77 0.16 -6.79
CA VAL A 168 -10.52 0.32 -8.05
C VAL A 168 -10.41 -0.94 -8.90
N VAL A 169 -9.18 -1.39 -9.19
CA VAL A 169 -8.96 -2.55 -10.06
C VAL A 169 -9.56 -3.81 -9.47
N LEU A 170 -9.31 -4.08 -8.18
CA LEU A 170 -9.85 -5.24 -7.49
C LEU A 170 -11.37 -5.20 -7.40
N GLY A 171 -11.96 -4.04 -7.07
CA GLY A 171 -13.41 -3.89 -7.01
C GLY A 171 -14.09 -4.19 -8.34
N VAL A 172 -13.54 -3.68 -9.45
CA VAL A 172 -14.04 -3.97 -10.82
C VAL A 172 -13.86 -5.46 -11.15
N ALA A 173 -12.70 -6.03 -10.86
CA ALA A 173 -12.42 -7.45 -11.14
C ALA A 173 -13.26 -8.43 -10.31
N LEU A 174 -13.77 -7.98 -9.16
CA LEU A 174 -14.74 -8.69 -8.32
C LEU A 174 -16.20 -8.45 -8.77
N GLY A 175 -16.42 -7.80 -9.91
CA GLY A 175 -17.72 -7.61 -10.53
C GLY A 175 -18.57 -6.52 -9.86
N LYS A 176 -17.96 -5.60 -9.13
CA LYS A 176 -18.67 -4.55 -8.38
C LYS A 176 -18.75 -3.27 -9.19
N ARG A 177 -19.82 -2.49 -8.99
CA ARG A 177 -19.88 -1.12 -9.48
C ARG A 177 -18.99 -0.25 -8.61
N VAL A 178 -17.93 0.31 -9.21
CA VAL A 178 -16.95 1.12 -8.50
C VAL A 178 -17.14 2.58 -8.87
N TYR A 179 -17.36 3.42 -7.86
CA TYR A 179 -17.24 4.87 -7.93
C TYR A 179 -15.90 5.28 -7.33
N ALA A 180 -15.19 6.21 -7.94
CA ALA A 180 -13.89 6.64 -7.43
C ALA A 180 -13.72 8.15 -7.55
N THR A 181 -13.35 8.81 -6.46
CA THR A 181 -13.19 10.26 -6.43
C THR A 181 -11.75 10.67 -6.74
N SER A 182 -11.55 11.74 -7.52
CA SER A 182 -10.23 12.34 -7.67
C SER A 182 -10.34 13.81 -8.03
N ARG A 183 -9.46 14.65 -7.44
CA ARG A 183 -9.39 16.10 -7.72
C ARG A 183 -8.76 16.42 -9.09
N SER A 184 -8.06 15.47 -9.69
CA SER A 184 -7.36 15.64 -10.97
C SER A 184 -8.20 15.07 -12.10
N ALA A 185 -8.50 15.90 -13.12
CA ALA A 185 -9.19 15.47 -14.32
C ALA A 185 -8.45 14.30 -15.01
N ASP A 186 -7.14 14.44 -15.23
CA ASP A 186 -6.31 13.40 -15.84
C ASP A 186 -6.37 12.07 -15.06
N LYS A 187 -6.35 12.13 -13.71
CA LYS A 187 -6.49 10.91 -12.90
C LYS A 187 -7.89 10.31 -13.01
N ARG A 188 -8.94 11.13 -13.14
CA ARG A 188 -10.31 10.63 -13.37
C ARG A 188 -10.44 9.91 -14.71
N ASP A 189 -9.83 10.42 -15.78
CA ASP A 189 -9.83 9.75 -17.08
C ASP A 189 -9.14 8.38 -16.99
N ARG A 190 -8.00 8.31 -16.28
CA ARG A 190 -7.30 7.05 -16.03
C ARG A 190 -8.10 6.10 -15.14
N ILE A 191 -8.82 6.59 -14.14
CA ILE A 191 -9.75 5.79 -13.32
C ILE A 191 -10.88 5.22 -14.17
N ALA A 192 -11.44 6.02 -15.08
CA ALA A 192 -12.49 5.57 -15.98
C ALA A 192 -11.99 4.45 -16.91
N ALA A 193 -10.76 4.55 -17.39
CA ALA A 193 -10.10 3.49 -18.18
C ALA A 193 -9.91 2.17 -17.40
N LEU A 194 -9.89 2.20 -16.07
CA LEU A 194 -9.86 1.01 -15.21
C LEU A 194 -11.26 0.38 -15.01
N GLY A 195 -12.32 0.94 -15.59
CA GLY A 195 -13.69 0.43 -15.51
C GLY A 195 -14.53 1.00 -14.36
N ALA A 196 -14.02 1.99 -13.62
CA ALA A 196 -14.78 2.67 -12.56
C ALA A 196 -15.47 3.94 -13.07
N THR A 197 -16.55 4.35 -12.40
CA THR A 197 -17.16 5.68 -12.59
C THR A 197 -16.36 6.71 -11.81
N ALA A 198 -15.56 7.51 -12.52
CA ALA A 198 -14.77 8.56 -11.91
C ALA A 198 -15.63 9.81 -11.63
N VAL A 199 -15.51 10.38 -10.43
CA VAL A 199 -16.27 11.57 -10.01
C VAL A 199 -15.39 12.60 -9.31
N GLU A 200 -15.83 13.85 -9.26
CA GLU A 200 -15.22 14.86 -8.41
C GLU A 200 -15.41 14.52 -6.92
N PRO A 201 -14.50 14.93 -6.02
CA PRO A 201 -14.70 14.76 -4.58
C PRO A 201 -15.97 15.46 -4.11
N GLY A 202 -16.75 14.77 -3.27
CA GLY A 202 -18.02 15.29 -2.75
C GLY A 202 -19.17 15.27 -3.76
N ALA A 203 -18.95 14.84 -5.01
CA ALA A 203 -20.03 14.72 -5.98
C ALA A 203 -21.09 13.72 -5.52
N ARG A 204 -22.36 14.08 -5.72
CA ARG A 204 -23.47 13.18 -5.41
C ARG A 204 -23.42 11.96 -6.33
N LEU A 205 -23.31 10.78 -5.73
CA LEU A 205 -23.38 9.51 -6.46
C LEU A 205 -24.82 9.22 -6.94
N PRO A 206 -24.98 8.46 -8.03
CA PRO A 206 -26.30 8.05 -8.53
C PRO A 206 -27.03 7.11 -7.57
N GLU A 207 -26.29 6.44 -6.68
CA GLU A 207 -26.82 5.56 -5.65
C GLU A 207 -25.99 5.66 -4.36
N ARG A 208 -26.49 5.05 -3.29
CA ARG A 208 -25.70 4.82 -2.07
C ARG A 208 -24.89 3.55 -2.22
N VAL A 209 -23.71 3.51 -1.64
CA VAL A 209 -22.78 2.37 -1.74
C VAL A 209 -22.73 1.54 -0.46
N ASP A 210 -22.41 0.26 -0.59
CA ASP A 210 -22.36 -0.69 0.52
C ASP A 210 -21.00 -0.70 1.21
N VAL A 211 -19.93 -0.36 0.46
CA VAL A 211 -18.56 -0.27 0.97
C VAL A 211 -17.94 1.05 0.54
N VAL A 212 -17.28 1.73 1.48
CA VAL A 212 -16.44 2.90 1.21
C VAL A 212 -15.01 2.58 1.60
N ILE A 213 -14.10 2.74 0.66
CA ILE A 213 -12.64 2.64 0.83
C ILE A 213 -12.13 4.05 1.10
N GLU A 214 -11.78 4.31 2.37
CA GLU A 214 -11.35 5.61 2.87
C GLU A 214 -9.85 5.60 3.19
N THR A 215 -9.08 6.32 2.39
CA THR A 215 -7.62 6.48 2.57
C THR A 215 -7.20 7.93 2.73
N VAL A 216 -8.14 8.87 2.60
CA VAL A 216 -7.87 10.32 2.57
C VAL A 216 -8.10 10.95 3.93
N GLY A 217 -9.17 10.58 4.63
CA GLY A 217 -9.45 11.01 6.00
C GLY A 217 -10.33 12.26 6.08
N ALA A 218 -9.94 13.24 6.88
CA ALA A 218 -10.77 14.38 7.30
C ALA A 218 -11.51 15.09 6.15
N ALA A 219 -10.82 15.33 5.03
CA ALA A 219 -11.36 16.07 3.89
C ALA A 219 -12.50 15.37 3.15
N THR A 220 -12.62 14.04 3.24
CA THR A 220 -13.60 13.23 2.48
C THR A 220 -14.59 12.49 3.36
N PHE A 221 -14.34 12.43 4.68
CA PHE A 221 -15.11 11.58 5.58
C PHE A 221 -16.62 11.92 5.62
N GLU A 222 -16.97 13.20 5.51
CA GLU A 222 -18.37 13.62 5.42
C GLU A 222 -19.05 13.07 4.15
N HIS A 223 -18.34 13.09 3.02
CA HIS A 223 -18.82 12.50 1.77
C HIS A 223 -18.96 10.98 1.90
N SER A 224 -17.99 10.31 2.53
CA SER A 224 -18.05 8.87 2.84
C SER A 224 -19.30 8.52 3.63
N LEU A 225 -19.60 9.27 4.70
CA LEU A 225 -20.83 9.12 5.46
C LEU A 225 -22.07 9.35 4.59
N LYS A 226 -22.13 10.45 3.83
CA LYS A 226 -23.29 10.83 3.00
C LYS A 226 -23.59 9.85 1.87
N SER A 227 -22.56 9.18 1.34
CA SER A 227 -22.68 8.23 0.23
C SER A 227 -22.99 6.79 0.68
N ALA A 228 -22.77 6.47 1.95
CA ALA A 228 -23.06 5.16 2.53
C ALA A 228 -24.58 4.80 2.51
N ALA A 229 -24.87 3.54 2.17
CA ALA A 229 -26.18 2.89 2.26
C ALA A 229 -26.49 2.47 3.72
N PRO A 230 -27.75 2.12 4.06
CA PRO A 230 -28.04 1.51 5.36
C PRO A 230 -27.27 0.20 5.53
N GLY A 231 -26.57 0.01 6.66
CA GLY A 231 -25.74 -1.16 6.92
C GLY A 231 -24.37 -1.14 6.24
N ALA A 232 -24.03 -0.06 5.53
CA ALA A 232 -22.78 0.04 4.79
C ALA A 232 -21.55 0.16 5.71
N ARG A 233 -20.40 -0.21 5.15
CA ARG A 233 -19.10 -0.16 5.83
C ARG A 233 -18.21 0.91 5.26
N ILE A 234 -17.64 1.71 6.14
CA ILE A 234 -16.59 2.68 5.82
C ILE A 234 -15.29 2.12 6.37
N VAL A 235 -14.46 1.59 5.48
CA VAL A 235 -13.18 0.96 5.83
C VAL A 235 -12.08 2.00 5.70
N VAL A 236 -11.38 2.27 6.80
CA VAL A 236 -10.36 3.32 6.92
C VAL A 236 -8.97 2.68 7.00
N ALA A 237 -8.08 3.03 6.07
CA ALA A 237 -6.70 2.56 6.05
C ALA A 237 -5.66 3.68 5.91
N GLY A 238 -6.10 4.93 5.95
CA GLY A 238 -5.21 6.08 5.82
C GLY A 238 -5.92 7.41 6.07
N ALA A 239 -5.11 8.44 6.28
CA ALA A 239 -5.56 9.79 6.60
C ALA A 239 -4.67 10.86 5.97
N THR A 240 -4.36 10.71 4.67
CA THR A 240 -3.36 11.55 3.97
C THR A 240 -3.70 13.04 3.96
N ALA A 241 -4.97 13.42 4.09
CA ALA A 241 -5.44 14.81 4.12
C ALA A 241 -6.01 15.22 5.49
N GLY A 242 -5.54 14.59 6.57
CA GLY A 242 -5.89 14.92 7.94
C GLY A 242 -6.49 13.71 8.68
N HIS A 243 -6.03 13.50 9.92
CA HIS A 243 -6.41 12.36 10.77
C HIS A 243 -7.58 12.67 11.72
N GLU A 244 -7.99 13.92 11.84
CA GLU A 244 -9.12 14.34 12.68
C GLU A 244 -10.36 14.58 11.82
N ALA A 245 -11.25 13.59 11.74
CA ALA A 245 -12.50 13.69 11.01
C ALA A 245 -13.70 13.97 11.94
N VAL A 246 -14.61 14.85 11.52
CA VAL A 246 -15.89 15.07 12.22
C VAL A 246 -16.88 13.99 11.81
N VAL A 247 -17.41 13.26 12.80
CA VAL A 247 -18.36 12.15 12.58
C VAL A 247 -19.76 12.54 13.05
N ASN A 248 -20.73 12.53 12.13
CA ASN A 248 -22.14 12.73 12.47
C ASN A 248 -22.74 11.44 13.05
N LEU A 249 -22.75 11.32 14.38
CA LEU A 249 -23.26 10.14 15.09
C LEU A 249 -24.73 9.83 14.80
N ARG A 250 -25.57 10.85 14.55
CA ARG A 250 -26.99 10.64 14.19
C ARG A 250 -27.13 9.80 12.94
N ARG A 251 -26.27 10.07 11.97
CA ARG A 251 -26.23 9.31 10.73
C ARG A 251 -25.71 7.89 10.94
N VAL A 252 -24.67 7.73 11.76
CA VAL A 252 -24.09 6.41 12.07
C VAL A 252 -25.15 5.48 12.64
N PHE A 253 -25.84 5.87 13.73
CA PHE A 253 -26.83 4.97 14.35
C PHE A 253 -28.10 4.82 13.50
N ALA A 254 -28.58 5.88 12.83
CA ALA A 254 -29.82 5.80 12.05
C ALA A 254 -29.66 4.93 10.79
N MET A 255 -28.46 4.96 10.18
CA MET A 255 -28.15 4.14 9.01
C MET A 255 -27.48 2.81 9.38
N ARG A 256 -27.20 2.54 10.65
CA ARG A 256 -26.47 1.34 11.12
C ARG A 256 -25.12 1.16 10.41
N LEU A 257 -24.36 2.24 10.26
CA LEU A 257 -23.06 2.20 9.58
C LEU A 257 -22.00 1.54 10.47
N GLU A 258 -21.09 0.80 9.85
CA GLU A 258 -19.86 0.33 10.49
C GLU A 258 -18.68 1.18 10.02
N ILE A 259 -17.87 1.68 10.95
CA ILE A 259 -16.59 2.36 10.64
C ILE A 259 -15.49 1.43 11.12
N VAL A 260 -14.70 0.89 10.18
CA VAL A 260 -13.76 -0.21 10.43
C VAL A 260 -12.35 0.26 10.11
N GLY A 261 -11.45 0.25 11.09
CA GLY A 261 -10.03 0.50 10.87
C GLY A 261 -9.30 -0.75 10.38
N THR A 262 -8.35 -0.59 9.46
CA THR A 262 -7.43 -1.66 9.07
C THR A 262 -6.07 -1.10 8.71
N SER A 263 -5.04 -1.93 8.85
CA SER A 263 -3.70 -1.68 8.35
C SER A 263 -3.17 -3.00 7.80
N MET A 264 -2.49 -2.95 6.64
CA MET A 264 -1.90 -4.11 5.98
C MET A 264 -2.94 -5.24 5.72
N GLY A 265 -2.46 -6.48 5.64
CA GLY A 265 -3.23 -7.72 5.67
C GLY A 265 -2.35 -8.85 6.20
N THR A 266 -2.81 -10.09 6.12
CA THR A 266 -2.11 -11.28 6.60
C THR A 266 -1.31 -11.96 5.48
N PRO A 267 -0.35 -12.86 5.80
CA PRO A 267 0.34 -13.67 4.79
C PRO A 267 -0.64 -14.51 3.95
N ALA A 268 -1.68 -15.06 4.58
CA ALA A 268 -2.71 -15.84 3.87
C ALA A 268 -3.48 -14.98 2.86
N GLU A 269 -3.89 -13.77 3.25
CA GLU A 269 -4.52 -12.82 2.33
C GLU A 269 -3.59 -12.38 1.19
N LEU A 270 -2.27 -12.30 1.43
CA LEU A 270 -1.30 -12.03 0.36
C LEU A 270 -1.21 -13.19 -0.63
N SER A 271 -1.19 -14.44 -0.15
CA SER A 271 -1.24 -15.62 -1.01
C SER A 271 -2.51 -15.65 -1.86
N GLU A 272 -3.69 -15.42 -1.25
CA GLU A 272 -4.96 -15.35 -1.96
C GLU A 272 -4.97 -14.25 -3.02
N LEU A 273 -4.43 -13.08 -2.70
CA LEU A 273 -4.32 -11.96 -3.63
C LEU A 273 -3.41 -12.29 -4.82
N LEU A 274 -2.27 -12.95 -4.57
CA LEU A 274 -1.35 -13.39 -5.62
C LEU A 274 -2.02 -14.40 -6.56
N GLU A 275 -2.72 -15.39 -5.99
CA GLU A 275 -3.49 -16.38 -6.75
C GLU A 275 -4.61 -15.73 -7.56
N LEU A 276 -5.37 -14.81 -6.96
CA LEU A 276 -6.41 -14.05 -7.65
C LEU A 276 -5.85 -13.27 -8.84
N CYS A 277 -4.71 -12.59 -8.65
CA CYS A 277 -4.06 -11.82 -9.71
C CYS A 277 -3.58 -12.71 -10.86
N ALA A 278 -2.97 -13.85 -10.53
CA ALA A 278 -2.53 -14.81 -11.53
C ALA A 278 -3.73 -15.40 -12.30
N ALA A 279 -4.71 -15.94 -11.59
CA ALA A 279 -5.86 -16.65 -12.16
C ALA A 279 -6.76 -15.76 -13.03
N ARG A 280 -6.93 -14.49 -12.67
CA ARG A 280 -7.81 -13.54 -13.39
C ARG A 280 -7.07 -12.59 -14.31
N GLY A 281 -5.74 -12.72 -14.44
CA GLY A 281 -4.95 -11.80 -15.25
C GLY A 281 -4.95 -10.36 -14.72
N ILE A 282 -5.21 -10.16 -13.42
CA ILE A 282 -5.22 -8.81 -12.82
C ILE A 282 -3.77 -8.37 -12.65
N ARG A 283 -3.49 -7.10 -12.99
CA ARG A 283 -2.15 -6.52 -12.90
C ARG A 283 -2.14 -5.21 -12.11
N PRO A 284 -1.11 -4.98 -11.29
CA PRO A 284 -0.90 -3.71 -10.64
C PRO A 284 -0.81 -2.54 -11.61
N VAL A 285 -1.46 -1.43 -11.24
CA VAL A 285 -1.26 -0.16 -11.94
C VAL A 285 0.10 0.39 -11.55
N VAL A 286 1.06 0.31 -12.47
CA VAL A 286 2.41 0.84 -12.30
C VAL A 286 2.51 2.18 -13.01
N ASP A 287 2.86 3.24 -12.27
CA ASP A 287 3.11 4.57 -12.83
C ASP A 287 4.45 4.62 -13.55
N ARG A 288 5.47 4.03 -12.93
CA ARG A 288 6.85 4.00 -13.45
C ARG A 288 7.65 2.87 -12.82
N VAL A 289 8.55 2.30 -13.61
CA VAL A 289 9.66 1.46 -13.15
C VAL A 289 10.94 2.26 -13.34
N VAL A 290 11.77 2.35 -12.29
CA VAL A 290 13.01 3.14 -12.27
C VAL A 290 14.15 2.22 -11.84
N PRO A 291 15.32 2.22 -12.52
CA PRO A 291 16.46 1.43 -12.07
C PRO A 291 16.96 1.96 -10.71
N PHE A 292 17.55 1.08 -9.89
CA PHE A 292 18.04 1.43 -8.55
C PHE A 292 19.03 2.60 -8.56
N SER A 293 19.85 2.70 -9.61
CA SER A 293 20.77 3.83 -9.83
C SER A 293 20.10 5.21 -9.86
N ARG A 294 18.78 5.26 -10.09
CA ARG A 294 17.97 6.48 -10.15
C ARG A 294 16.83 6.46 -9.12
N VAL A 295 16.99 5.72 -8.02
CA VAL A 295 15.97 5.57 -6.96
C VAL A 295 15.44 6.91 -6.42
N THR A 296 16.26 7.97 -6.38
CA THR A 296 15.82 9.32 -6.00
C THR A 296 14.68 9.83 -6.89
N GLU A 297 14.70 9.56 -8.20
CA GLU A 297 13.60 9.95 -9.11
C GLU A 297 12.27 9.26 -8.74
N ALA A 298 12.34 8.04 -8.19
CA ALA A 298 11.17 7.30 -7.74
C ALA A 298 10.57 7.95 -6.47
N PHE A 299 11.42 8.39 -5.55
CA PHE A 299 11.02 9.17 -4.37
C PHE A 299 10.45 10.53 -4.73
N ASP A 300 11.07 11.28 -5.65
CA ASP A 300 10.56 12.56 -6.15
C ASP A 300 9.16 12.38 -6.76
N ARG A 301 8.98 11.32 -7.56
CA ARG A 301 7.70 11.00 -8.19
C ARG A 301 6.62 10.72 -7.15
N LEU A 302 6.93 9.97 -6.11
CA LEU A 302 5.98 9.70 -5.02
C LEU A 302 5.67 10.96 -4.21
N ALA A 303 6.70 11.72 -3.80
CA ALA A 303 6.58 12.92 -2.96
C ALA A 303 5.77 14.04 -3.63
N SER A 304 5.88 14.17 -4.96
CA SER A 304 5.10 15.15 -5.73
C SER A 304 3.60 14.90 -5.74
N GLY A 305 3.15 13.69 -5.36
CA GLY A 305 1.74 13.27 -5.47
C GLY A 305 1.27 13.07 -6.93
N ALA A 306 2.17 13.19 -7.91
CA ALA A 306 1.84 13.07 -9.33
C ALA A 306 1.66 11.61 -9.79
N ALA A 307 2.17 10.64 -9.03
CA ALA A 307 2.03 9.22 -9.33
C ALA A 307 0.55 8.79 -9.47
N PHE A 308 0.30 7.85 -10.38
CA PHE A 308 -0.96 7.13 -10.50
C PHE A 308 -0.71 5.62 -10.41
N GLY A 309 -1.00 5.05 -9.24
CA GLY A 309 -0.62 3.67 -8.93
C GLY A 309 0.70 3.59 -8.17
N LYS A 310 1.50 2.56 -8.47
CA LYS A 310 2.74 2.23 -7.77
C LYS A 310 3.97 2.71 -8.54
N VAL A 311 4.99 3.14 -7.81
CA VAL A 311 6.31 3.46 -8.35
C VAL A 311 7.24 2.34 -7.95
N VAL A 312 7.86 1.69 -8.93
CA VAL A 312 8.69 0.49 -8.74
C VAL A 312 10.15 0.85 -8.95
N VAL A 313 11.00 0.26 -8.11
CA VAL A 313 12.45 0.27 -8.24
C VAL A 313 12.89 -1.10 -8.75
N ASP A 314 13.59 -1.12 -9.87
CA ASP A 314 14.20 -2.30 -10.46
C ASP A 314 15.65 -2.43 -9.95
N HIS A 315 15.98 -3.58 -9.37
CA HIS A 315 17.29 -3.86 -8.78
C HIS A 315 18.22 -4.63 -9.72
N ASP A 316 17.72 -5.09 -10.87
CA ASP A 316 18.52 -5.78 -11.88
C ASP A 316 19.20 -4.84 -12.88
N GLY A 317 18.66 -3.63 -13.05
CA GLY A 317 19.11 -2.61 -14.00
C GLY A 317 19.97 -1.49 -13.43
#